data_AF-A0A4S8ZML1-F1
#
_entry.id   AF-A0A4S8ZML1-F1
#
_cell.length_a   1.000
_cell.length_b   1.000
_cell.length_c   1.000
_cell.angle_alpha   90.00
_cell.angle_beta   90.00
_cell.angle_gamma   90.00
#
_symmetry.space_group_name_H-M   'P 1'
#
loop_
_entity.id
_entity.type
_entity.pdbx_description
1 polymer ?
#
loop_
_entity_poly.entity_id
_entity_poly.type
_entity_poly.pdbx_seq_one_letter_code
_entity_poly.pdbx_strand_id
1 'polypeptide(L)'
;MISGDSGVGANRSCFLNSNTSHAMFFPSFLHLALGSQRFKPEIAVTRFGSGASFSNHFPIPAYQAPAVDKYIYNIGDLYAGLYNRTSRGYPDVAAQVNHDEGNVTTIGGTATSAHTFAAIIALVNDALIAAGKPALGFLNPWIYGRAFAALTDITIGSSIGCDTPEFPAAVGWNAVTGFGTPVIKAAPTIVLTPADQFTELAQAHY
;
A
#
# COMPACT_ATOMS: atom_id res chain seq x y z
N MET A 1 12.17 -2.84 0.25
CA MET A 1 11.60 -3.69 1.33
C MET A 1 10.15 -3.96 0.98
N ILE A 2 9.75 -5.23 0.79
CA ILE A 2 8.47 -5.66 0.18
C ILE A 2 7.49 -6.18 1.24
N SER A 3 6.17 -6.00 1.05
CA SER A 3 5.15 -6.34 2.06
C SER A 3 4.91 -7.85 2.26
N GLY A 4 5.25 -8.69 1.27
CA GLY A 4 5.12 -10.15 1.32
C GLY A 4 3.92 -10.69 0.53
N ASP A 5 3.98 -11.97 0.16
CA ASP A 5 3.04 -12.62 -0.77
C ASP A 5 2.03 -13.56 -0.09
N SER A 6 1.96 -13.52 1.25
CA SER A 6 1.12 -14.40 2.08
C SER A 6 -0.02 -13.66 2.80
N GLY A 7 -0.33 -12.43 2.39
CA GLY A 7 -1.44 -11.66 2.94
C GLY A 7 -1.28 -11.30 4.41
N VAL A 8 -2.30 -11.65 5.19
CA VAL A 8 -2.27 -11.56 6.66
C VAL A 8 -1.46 -12.69 7.31
N GLY A 9 -1.01 -13.68 6.52
CA GLY A 9 -0.25 -14.84 6.97
C GLY A 9 -0.57 -16.11 6.18
N ALA A 10 0.39 -17.05 6.15
CA ALA A 10 0.16 -18.37 5.55
C ALA A 10 -0.92 -19.14 6.32
N ASN A 11 -1.73 -19.93 5.60
CA ASN A 11 -2.78 -20.75 6.20
C ASN A 11 -2.22 -21.64 7.32
N ARG A 12 -3.00 -21.81 8.39
CA ARG A 12 -2.61 -22.56 9.60
C ARG A 12 -1.34 -22.07 10.32
N SER A 13 -0.86 -20.87 10.01
CA SER A 13 0.39 -20.34 10.59
C SER A 13 0.17 -19.09 11.44
N CYS A 14 -1.07 -18.58 11.51
CA CYS A 14 -1.40 -17.29 12.08
C CYS A 14 -1.62 -17.35 13.60
N PHE A 15 -0.52 -17.60 14.32
CA PHE A 15 -0.50 -17.64 15.76
C PHE A 15 0.62 -16.75 16.30
N LEU A 16 0.43 -16.25 17.53
CA LEU A 16 1.50 -15.56 18.23
C LEU A 16 2.72 -16.49 18.40
N ASN A 17 3.91 -15.99 18.05
CA ASN A 17 5.17 -16.70 18.27
C ASN A 17 5.39 -17.11 19.73
N SER A 18 4.78 -16.39 20.68
CA SER A 18 4.83 -16.68 22.12
C SER A 18 3.73 -17.61 22.61
N ASN A 19 2.63 -17.78 21.86
CA ASN A 19 1.51 -18.63 22.24
C ASN A 19 0.73 -19.09 21.00
N THR A 20 0.92 -20.37 20.63
CA THR A 20 0.24 -21.01 19.51
C THR A 20 -1.28 -21.18 19.71
N SER A 21 -1.81 -20.88 20.90
CA SER A 21 -3.25 -20.90 21.20
C SER A 21 -3.94 -19.56 20.94
N HIS A 22 -3.18 -18.48 20.67
CA HIS A 22 -3.74 -17.18 20.30
C HIS A 22 -3.53 -16.92 18.81
N ALA A 23 -4.63 -16.87 18.07
CA ALA A 23 -4.62 -16.48 16.67
C ALA A 23 -4.27 -15.00 16.51
N MET A 24 -3.39 -14.67 15.57
CA MET A 24 -2.98 -13.29 15.26
C MET A 24 -2.46 -13.21 13.83
N PHE A 25 -2.72 -12.10 13.14
CA PHE A 25 -2.14 -11.84 11.82
C PHE A 25 -0.64 -11.60 11.92
N PHE A 26 0.11 -12.03 10.89
CA PHE A 26 1.56 -11.86 10.87
C PHE A 26 1.91 -10.37 10.81
N PRO A 27 2.67 -9.84 11.78
CA PRO A 27 3.14 -8.46 11.73
C PRO A 27 4.21 -8.34 10.64
N SER A 28 3.81 -7.98 9.42
CA SER A 28 4.76 -7.62 8.36
C SER A 28 5.46 -6.31 8.73
N PHE A 29 6.76 -6.22 8.46
CA PHE A 29 7.60 -5.08 8.87
C PHE A 29 7.94 -4.09 7.75
N LEU A 30 7.29 -4.18 6.59
CA LEU A 30 7.95 -3.80 5.34
C LEU A 30 7.15 -2.81 4.49
N HIS A 31 7.88 -1.83 3.96
CA HIS A 31 7.39 -0.49 3.67
C HIS A 31 6.76 -0.29 2.28
N LEU A 32 7.04 -1.12 1.28
CA LEU A 32 6.78 -0.72 -0.11
C LEU A 32 6.25 -1.83 -1.00
N ALA A 33 5.09 -1.54 -1.58
CA ALA A 33 4.53 -2.04 -2.82
C ALA A 33 3.93 -3.45 -2.80
N LEU A 34 2.70 -3.51 -3.30
CA LEU A 34 1.82 -4.66 -3.37
C LEU A 34 1.34 -4.86 -4.78
N GLY A 35 0.86 -6.06 -5.08
CA GLY A 35 0.15 -6.27 -6.32
C GLY A 35 -1.26 -5.72 -6.34
N SER A 36 -1.53 -4.94 -7.37
CA SER A 36 -2.85 -4.80 -7.96
C SER A 36 -2.90 -5.57 -9.29
N GLN A 37 -4.11 -5.87 -9.74
CA GLN A 37 -4.37 -6.56 -11.00
C GLN A 37 -5.53 -5.91 -11.75
N ARG A 38 -5.57 -6.11 -13.07
CA ARG A 38 -6.49 -5.49 -14.04
C ARG A 38 -6.22 -3.99 -14.26
N PHE A 39 -6.46 -3.54 -15.49
CA PHE A 39 -6.15 -2.16 -15.88
C PHE A 39 -7.34 -1.20 -15.72
N LYS A 40 -8.60 -1.68 -15.77
CA LYS A 40 -9.84 -0.89 -15.59
C LYS A 40 -11.06 -1.78 -15.25
N PRO A 41 -11.60 -1.82 -14.02
CA PRO A 41 -11.03 -1.24 -12.79
C PRO A 41 -9.82 -2.06 -12.31
N GLU A 42 -8.86 -1.38 -11.70
CA GLU A 42 -7.74 -1.98 -10.98
C GLU A 42 -8.23 -2.46 -9.61
N ILE A 43 -7.89 -3.69 -9.24
CA ILE A 43 -8.36 -4.36 -8.01
C ILE A 43 -7.20 -4.95 -7.23
N ALA A 44 -7.41 -5.26 -5.94
CA ALA A 44 -6.43 -5.98 -5.15
C ALA A 44 -6.06 -7.33 -5.82
N VAL A 45 -4.78 -7.71 -5.75
CA VAL A 45 -4.32 -8.99 -6.32
C VAL A 45 -4.99 -10.17 -5.62
N THR A 46 -5.50 -11.12 -6.40
CA THR A 46 -6.13 -12.34 -5.87
C THR A 46 -5.31 -13.60 -6.12
N ARG A 47 -4.26 -13.51 -6.95
CA ARG A 47 -3.37 -14.65 -7.28
C ARG A 47 -2.50 -15.08 -6.09
N PHE A 48 -2.20 -14.15 -5.18
CA PHE A 48 -1.46 -14.37 -3.94
C PHE A 48 -1.97 -13.39 -2.88
N GLY A 49 -1.69 -13.65 -1.61
CA GLY A 49 -2.11 -12.76 -0.53
C GLY A 49 -1.26 -11.49 -0.53
N SER A 50 -1.88 -10.35 -0.81
CA SER A 50 -1.23 -9.05 -0.67
C SER A 50 -0.89 -8.78 0.80
N GLY A 51 0.40 -8.74 1.16
CA GLY A 51 0.85 -8.55 2.55
C GLY A 51 0.14 -7.39 3.26
N ALA A 52 -0.66 -7.72 4.28
CA ALA A 52 -1.62 -6.82 4.91
C ALA A 52 -1.57 -7.04 6.43
N SER A 53 -1.19 -6.04 7.21
CA SER A 53 -1.11 -6.22 8.66
C SER A 53 -0.89 -4.93 9.45
N PHE A 54 -0.88 -5.07 10.77
CA PHE A 54 -0.46 -4.06 11.73
C PHE A 54 0.74 -4.58 12.53
N SER A 55 1.71 -3.71 12.81
CA SER A 55 2.88 -4.09 13.60
C SER A 55 2.49 -4.49 15.02
N ASN A 56 3.20 -5.45 15.62
CA ASN A 56 3.15 -5.68 17.07
C ASN A 56 4.26 -4.97 17.83
N HIS A 57 5.17 -4.28 17.13
CA HIS A 57 6.38 -3.70 17.72
C HIS A 57 6.45 -2.19 17.56
N PHE A 58 6.00 -1.68 16.41
CA PHE A 58 6.09 -0.27 16.09
C PHE A 58 4.75 0.42 16.36
N PRO A 59 4.70 1.43 17.26
CA PRO A 59 3.52 2.25 17.44
C PRO A 59 3.20 3.00 16.15
N ILE A 60 1.96 3.44 16.01
CA ILE A 60 1.58 4.19 14.82
C ILE A 60 2.38 5.49 14.71
N PRO A 61 3.08 5.74 13.58
CA PRO A 61 3.78 6.99 13.39
C PRO A 61 2.80 8.14 13.15
N ALA A 62 3.14 9.35 13.60
CA ALA A 62 2.24 10.51 13.57
C ALA A 62 1.73 10.85 12.16
N TYR A 63 2.55 10.66 11.12
CA TYR A 63 2.13 10.89 9.73
C TYR A 63 1.05 9.90 9.27
N GLN A 64 0.95 8.73 9.91
CA GLN A 64 0.05 7.64 9.53
C GLN A 64 -1.27 7.64 10.30
N ALA A 65 -1.26 8.20 11.52
CA ALA A 65 -2.38 8.14 12.45
C ALA A 65 -3.74 8.53 11.83
N PRO A 66 -3.88 9.68 11.13
CA PRO A 66 -5.18 10.07 10.59
C PRO A 66 -5.74 9.07 9.57
N ALA A 67 -4.87 8.45 8.77
CA ALA A 67 -5.27 7.52 7.73
C ALA A 67 -5.69 6.16 8.30
N VAL A 68 -4.93 5.65 9.27
CA VAL A 68 -5.23 4.39 9.95
C VAL A 68 -6.45 4.52 10.85
N ASP A 69 -6.59 5.59 11.61
CA ASP A 69 -7.74 5.81 12.49
C ASP A 69 -9.04 5.81 11.68
N LYS A 70 -9.03 6.47 10.51
CA LYS A 70 -10.16 6.45 9.57
C LYS A 70 -10.45 5.04 9.06
N TYR A 71 -9.44 4.26 8.69
CA TYR A 71 -9.62 2.88 8.22
C TYR A 71 -10.18 1.98 9.33
N ILE A 72 -9.62 2.06 10.54
CA ILE A 72 -10.06 1.29 11.71
C ILE A 72 -11.50 1.66 12.10
N TYR A 73 -11.86 2.94 12.02
CA TYR A 73 -13.24 3.38 12.22
C TYR A 73 -14.19 2.74 11.20
N ASN A 74 -13.80 2.71 9.92
CA ASN A 74 -14.63 2.16 8.85
C ASN A 74 -14.83 0.65 8.94
N ILE A 75 -13.81 -0.11 9.35
CA ILE A 75 -13.93 -1.57 9.51
C ILE A 75 -14.54 -1.99 10.86
N GLY A 76 -14.73 -1.05 11.79
CA GLY A 76 -15.37 -1.31 13.08
C GLY A 76 -14.61 -2.35 13.91
N ASP A 77 -15.31 -3.43 14.29
CA ASP A 77 -14.76 -4.54 15.08
C ASP A 77 -14.38 -5.76 14.23
N LEU A 78 -14.33 -5.61 12.91
CA LEU A 78 -13.75 -6.63 12.03
C LEU A 78 -12.35 -6.99 12.52
N TYR A 79 -12.15 -8.27 12.85
CA TYR A 79 -10.88 -8.84 13.32
C TYR A 79 -10.37 -8.24 14.63
N ALA A 80 -11.23 -7.64 15.45
CA ALA A 80 -10.86 -7.18 16.78
C ALA A 80 -10.18 -8.31 17.58
N GLY A 81 -9.00 -8.01 18.14
CA GLY A 81 -8.18 -8.98 18.86
C GLY A 81 -7.20 -9.78 17.99
N LEU A 82 -7.30 -9.73 16.66
CA LEU A 82 -6.36 -10.40 15.74
C LEU A 82 -5.24 -9.49 15.22
N TYR A 83 -5.32 -8.19 15.46
CA TYR A 83 -4.31 -7.19 15.08
C TYR A 83 -4.22 -6.05 16.11
N ASN A 84 -3.09 -5.35 16.12
CA ASN A 84 -2.89 -4.20 16.99
C ASN A 84 -3.43 -2.92 16.34
N ARG A 85 -4.58 -2.43 16.85
CA ARG A 85 -5.27 -1.23 16.36
C ARG A 85 -4.50 0.08 16.57
N THR A 86 -3.47 0.09 17.42
CA THR A 86 -2.71 1.30 17.80
C THR A 86 -1.32 1.37 17.14
N SER A 87 -1.05 0.46 16.22
CA SER A 87 0.27 0.25 15.65
C SER A 87 0.36 0.61 14.19
N ARG A 88 1.60 0.69 13.69
CA ARG A 88 1.92 0.94 12.29
C ARG A 88 1.16 -0.05 11.39
N GLY A 89 0.24 0.45 10.56
CA GLY A 89 -0.49 -0.37 9.57
C GLY A 89 0.31 -0.51 8.28
N TYR A 90 0.23 -1.62 7.58
CA TYR A 90 0.95 -1.84 6.32
C TYR A 90 -0.02 -2.27 5.22
N PRO A 91 0.27 -1.90 3.97
CA PRO A 91 1.44 -1.12 3.50
C PRO A 91 1.12 0.35 3.24
N ASP A 92 2.12 1.11 2.76
CA ASP A 92 1.95 2.53 2.44
C ASP A 92 1.40 2.76 1.02
N VAL A 93 1.83 1.94 0.06
CA VAL A 93 1.48 2.03 -1.38
C VAL A 93 1.44 0.64 -2.03
N ALA A 94 0.79 0.56 -3.18
CA ALA A 94 0.75 -0.60 -4.08
C ALA A 94 1.40 -0.28 -5.45
N ALA A 95 1.68 -1.29 -6.27
CA ALA A 95 2.07 -1.14 -7.67
C ALA A 95 1.71 -2.40 -8.47
N GLN A 96 1.18 -2.21 -9.68
CA GLN A 96 0.74 -3.32 -10.52
C GLN A 96 1.86 -4.32 -10.84
N VAL A 97 1.51 -5.61 -10.79
CA VAL A 97 2.46 -6.72 -11.02
C VAL A 97 2.20 -7.47 -12.32
N ASN A 98 1.08 -7.19 -12.97
CA ASN A 98 0.66 -7.87 -14.18
C ASN A 98 0.92 -6.95 -15.38
N HIS A 99 1.78 -7.39 -16.29
CA HIS A 99 1.93 -6.85 -17.62
C HIS A 99 1.34 -7.87 -18.60
N ASP A 100 0.13 -7.62 -19.10
CA ASP A 100 -0.52 -8.47 -20.10
C ASP A 100 -0.11 -8.02 -21.51
N GLU A 101 1.13 -8.34 -21.93
CA GLU A 101 1.55 -8.22 -23.34
C GLU A 101 1.97 -9.58 -23.92
N GLY A 102 0.99 -10.44 -24.21
CA GLY A 102 1.18 -11.67 -25.00
C GLY A 102 1.67 -12.91 -24.24
N ASN A 103 2.43 -13.79 -24.92
CA ASN A 103 2.92 -15.10 -24.45
C ASN A 103 4.09 -15.00 -23.44
N VAL A 104 4.02 -14.08 -22.48
CA VAL A 104 5.03 -13.94 -21.42
C VAL A 104 4.49 -14.54 -20.13
N THR A 105 5.27 -15.41 -19.51
CA THR A 105 4.92 -16.00 -18.22
C THR A 105 4.86 -14.89 -17.14
N THR A 106 3.68 -14.66 -16.57
CA THR A 106 3.50 -13.64 -15.52
C THR A 106 4.17 -14.06 -14.21
N ILE A 107 5.35 -13.53 -13.94
CA ILE A 107 6.01 -13.64 -12.63
C ILE A 107 5.47 -12.50 -11.76
N GLY A 108 4.61 -12.85 -10.80
CA GLY A 108 4.01 -11.92 -9.85
C GLY A 108 4.69 -11.98 -8.49
N GLY A 109 4.27 -11.10 -7.57
CA GLY A 109 4.80 -10.99 -6.22
C GLY A 109 5.08 -9.53 -5.85
N THR A 110 4.96 -9.21 -4.57
CA THR A 110 5.24 -7.89 -3.99
C THR A 110 6.68 -7.42 -4.26
N ALA A 111 7.61 -8.36 -4.47
CA ALA A 111 8.96 -8.10 -4.97
C ALA A 111 8.96 -7.27 -6.26
N THR A 112 8.17 -7.65 -7.26
CA THR A 112 8.08 -6.95 -8.54
C THR A 112 7.44 -5.58 -8.37
N SER A 113 6.40 -5.47 -7.55
CA SER A 113 5.78 -4.18 -7.20
C SER A 113 6.79 -3.18 -6.61
N ALA A 114 7.71 -3.65 -5.76
CA ALA A 114 8.71 -2.78 -5.15
C ALA A 114 9.73 -2.25 -6.17
N HIS A 115 10.13 -3.09 -7.14
CA HIS A 115 10.98 -2.63 -8.25
C HIS A 115 10.27 -1.60 -9.12
N THR A 116 8.99 -1.83 -9.45
CA THR A 116 8.18 -0.87 -10.22
C THR A 116 8.08 0.48 -9.49
N PHE A 117 7.76 0.47 -8.20
CA PHE A 117 7.67 1.70 -7.42
C PHE A 117 9.03 2.40 -7.31
N ALA A 118 10.11 1.66 -7.06
CA ALA A 118 11.46 2.23 -6.99
C ALA A 118 11.88 2.89 -8.32
N ALA A 119 11.56 2.28 -9.47
CA ALA A 119 11.83 2.85 -10.78
C ALA A 119 11.06 4.17 -10.99
N ILE A 120 9.79 4.23 -10.57
CA ILE A 120 8.99 5.46 -10.64
C ILE A 120 9.61 6.56 -9.77
N ILE A 121 10.03 6.25 -8.55
CA ILE A 121 10.71 7.22 -7.67
C ILE A 121 12.04 7.69 -8.26
N ALA A 122 12.80 6.80 -8.92
CA ALA A 122 14.02 7.18 -9.62
C ALA A 122 13.75 8.21 -10.73
N LEU A 123 12.72 7.99 -11.55
CA LEU A 123 12.31 8.95 -12.59
C LEU A 123 11.84 10.28 -12.01
N VAL A 124 11.13 10.24 -10.88
CA VAL A 124 10.71 11.45 -10.17
C VAL A 124 11.92 12.24 -9.64
N ASN A 125 12.91 11.55 -9.07
CA ASN A 125 14.13 12.17 -8.59
C ASN A 125 14.96 12.75 -9.74
N ASP A 126 15.02 12.08 -10.88
CA ASP A 126 15.67 12.59 -12.09
C ASP A 126 15.03 13.92 -12.54
N ALA A 127 13.70 13.97 -12.62
CA ALA A 127 12.97 15.20 -12.95
C ALA A 127 13.19 16.34 -11.93
N LEU A 128 13.25 16.01 -10.63
CA LEU A 128 13.58 16.99 -9.58
C LEU A 128 14.99 17.56 -9.76
N ILE A 129 15.98 16.70 -9.97
CA ILE A 129 17.37 17.09 -10.13
C ILE A 129 17.55 17.94 -11.39
N ALA A 130 16.92 17.56 -12.50
CA ALA A 130 16.90 18.33 -13.74
C ALA A 130 16.28 19.73 -13.54
N ALA A 131 15.32 19.86 -12.63
CA ALA A 131 14.71 21.13 -12.23
C ALA A 131 15.47 21.88 -11.11
N GLY A 132 16.67 21.42 -10.72
CA GLY A 132 17.49 22.03 -9.67
C GLY A 132 16.94 21.84 -8.24
N LYS A 133 16.04 20.87 -8.04
CA LYS A 133 15.45 20.54 -6.74
C LYS A 133 16.16 19.31 -6.13
N PRO A 134 16.17 19.17 -4.79
CA PRO A 134 16.73 17.99 -4.15
C PRO A 134 15.89 16.74 -4.46
N ALA A 135 16.54 15.58 -4.49
CA ALA A 135 15.86 14.28 -4.58
C ALA A 135 14.95 14.04 -3.36
N LEU A 136 13.91 13.23 -3.57
CA LEU A 136 13.03 12.76 -2.51
C LEU A 136 13.81 11.88 -1.53
N GLY A 137 13.66 12.18 -0.24
CA GLY A 137 14.21 11.39 0.86
C GLY A 137 13.18 10.41 1.42
N PHE A 138 12.96 10.47 2.74
CA PHE A 138 11.94 9.65 3.39
C PHE A 138 10.52 10.00 2.89
N LEU A 139 9.93 9.09 2.12
CA LEU A 139 8.70 9.35 1.36
C LEU A 139 7.43 9.35 2.21
N ASN A 140 7.37 8.58 3.30
CA ASN A 140 6.11 8.33 3.99
C ASN A 140 5.41 9.62 4.45
N PRO A 141 6.06 10.59 5.13
CA PRO A 141 5.38 11.83 5.52
C PRO A 141 4.81 12.60 4.32
N TRP A 142 5.49 12.58 3.18
CA TRP A 142 5.04 13.23 1.96
C TRP A 142 3.85 12.50 1.30
N ILE A 143 3.89 11.17 1.25
CA ILE A 143 2.80 10.33 0.74
C ILE A 143 1.53 10.55 1.55
N TYR A 144 1.62 10.41 2.87
CA TYR A 144 0.46 10.55 3.77
C TYR A 144 -0.06 11.99 3.85
N GLY A 145 0.79 12.98 3.59
CA GLY A 145 0.38 14.39 3.60
C GLY A 145 -0.34 14.84 2.33
N ARG A 146 0.20 14.51 1.15
CA ARG A 146 -0.34 15.02 -0.13
C ARG A 146 -0.13 14.13 -1.34
N ALA A 147 0.95 13.33 -1.37
CA ALA A 147 1.29 12.60 -2.58
C ALA A 147 0.32 11.45 -2.87
N PHE A 148 -0.50 11.04 -1.90
CA PHE A 148 -1.56 10.07 -2.13
C PHE A 148 -2.54 10.47 -3.23
N ALA A 149 -2.72 11.77 -3.52
CA ALA A 149 -3.54 12.24 -4.63
C ALA A 149 -2.95 11.90 -6.01
N ALA A 150 -1.68 11.49 -6.08
CA ALA A 150 -1.01 11.00 -7.29
C ALA A 150 -1.26 9.50 -7.53
N LEU A 151 -1.98 8.84 -6.61
CA LEU A 151 -2.15 7.40 -6.60
C LEU A 151 -3.60 7.06 -7.00
N THR A 152 -3.76 5.98 -7.74
CA THR A 152 -5.07 5.37 -8.01
C THR A 152 -5.50 4.62 -6.76
N ASP A 153 -6.58 5.08 -6.14
CA ASP A 153 -7.18 4.44 -4.98
C ASP A 153 -7.80 3.08 -5.36
N ILE A 154 -7.39 2.02 -4.67
CA ILE A 154 -7.89 0.66 -4.90
C ILE A 154 -8.88 0.30 -3.81
N THR A 155 -10.15 0.22 -4.20
CA THR A 155 -11.28 0.09 -3.28
C THR A 155 -12.00 -1.25 -3.40
N ILE A 156 -11.58 -2.11 -4.34
CA ILE A 156 -12.21 -3.39 -4.64
C ILE A 156 -11.21 -4.52 -4.36
N GLY A 157 -11.67 -5.49 -3.56
CA GLY A 157 -10.91 -6.66 -3.17
C GLY A 157 -10.53 -6.64 -1.70
N SER A 158 -9.62 -7.53 -1.32
CA SER A 158 -9.36 -7.85 0.07
C SER A 158 -8.01 -8.58 0.22
N SER A 159 -7.47 -8.63 1.43
CA SER A 159 -6.24 -9.38 1.71
C SER A 159 -6.53 -10.87 1.91
N ILE A 160 -5.78 -11.78 1.28
CA ILE A 160 -6.04 -13.23 1.38
C ILE A 160 -5.06 -13.89 2.35
N GLY A 161 -5.52 -14.68 3.33
CA GLY A 161 -4.64 -15.49 4.18
C GLY A 161 -5.30 -16.02 5.47
N CYS A 162 -4.55 -16.80 6.24
CA CYS A 162 -4.92 -17.32 7.58
C CYS A 162 -6.20 -18.16 7.68
N ASP A 163 -6.78 -18.65 6.58
CA ASP A 163 -8.12 -19.31 6.58
C ASP A 163 -9.24 -18.43 7.20
N THR A 164 -9.05 -17.11 7.31
CA THR A 164 -9.96 -16.16 7.97
C THR A 164 -10.61 -15.18 7.00
N PRO A 165 -11.72 -14.52 7.40
CA PRO A 165 -12.24 -13.39 6.64
C PRO A 165 -11.20 -12.26 6.58
N GLU A 166 -11.24 -11.49 5.50
CA GLU A 166 -10.14 -10.72 4.91
C GLU A 166 -10.19 -9.22 5.30
N PHE A 167 -9.06 -8.51 5.44
CA PHE A 167 -9.11 -7.04 5.49
C PHE A 167 -9.66 -6.51 4.16
N PRO A 168 -10.69 -5.63 4.17
CA PRO A 168 -11.25 -5.10 2.95
C PRO A 168 -10.40 -3.96 2.39
N ALA A 169 -10.30 -3.90 1.06
CA ALA A 169 -9.95 -2.67 0.38
C ALA A 169 -11.08 -1.65 0.61
N ALA A 170 -10.71 -0.39 0.78
CA ALA A 170 -11.65 0.68 1.13
C ALA A 170 -11.12 2.02 0.61
N VAL A 171 -12.01 3.01 0.51
CA VAL A 171 -11.66 4.37 0.06
C VAL A 171 -10.57 4.99 0.95
N GLY A 172 -9.52 5.49 0.31
CA GLY A 172 -8.34 6.04 0.94
C GLY A 172 -7.33 4.97 1.36
N TRP A 173 -6.54 5.28 2.39
CA TRP A 173 -5.59 4.30 2.90
C TRP A 173 -6.34 3.08 3.46
N ASN A 174 -5.93 1.89 3.02
CA ASN A 174 -6.44 0.63 3.54
C ASN A 174 -5.31 -0.39 3.76
N ALA A 175 -5.54 -1.35 4.65
CA ALA A 175 -4.55 -2.38 4.99
C ALA A 175 -4.29 -3.40 3.88
N VAL A 176 -4.86 -3.23 2.68
CA VAL A 176 -4.71 -4.14 1.53
C VAL A 176 -3.84 -3.55 0.44
N THR A 177 -3.96 -2.24 0.17
CA THR A 177 -3.29 -1.48 -0.92
C THR A 177 -2.57 -0.22 -0.48
N GLY A 178 -2.61 0.13 0.81
CA GLY A 178 -2.21 1.45 1.27
C GLY A 178 -3.04 2.53 0.58
N PHE A 179 -2.42 3.59 0.08
CA PHE A 179 -3.10 4.58 -0.77
C PHE A 179 -3.28 4.18 -2.24
N GLY A 180 -2.87 2.97 -2.62
CA GLY A 180 -3.03 2.46 -3.98
C GLY A 180 -1.80 2.65 -4.88
N THR A 181 -1.99 2.72 -6.19
CA THR A 181 -0.92 2.58 -7.19
C THR A 181 -0.50 3.88 -7.85
N PRO A 182 0.80 4.09 -8.14
CA PRO A 182 1.26 5.33 -8.75
C PRO A 182 0.76 5.51 -10.20
N VAL A 183 0.20 6.69 -10.50
CA VAL A 183 -0.15 7.07 -11.87
C VAL A 183 1.10 7.62 -12.57
N ILE A 184 1.72 6.79 -13.43
CA ILE A 184 2.98 7.13 -14.12
C ILE A 184 2.91 8.46 -14.88
N LYS A 185 1.75 8.82 -15.45
CA LYS A 185 1.56 10.09 -16.18
C LYS A 185 1.41 11.33 -15.29
N ALA A 186 1.03 11.17 -14.02
CA ALA A 186 0.79 12.28 -13.09
C ALA A 186 2.01 12.60 -12.21
N ALA A 187 2.95 11.64 -12.06
CA ALA A 187 4.09 11.76 -11.16
C ALA A 187 5.01 12.98 -11.44
N PRO A 188 5.35 13.34 -12.69
CA PRO A 188 6.17 14.53 -12.96
C PRO A 188 5.43 15.84 -12.65
N THR A 189 4.14 15.92 -13.01
CA THR A 189 3.30 17.11 -12.81
C THR A 189 3.17 17.46 -11.35
N ILE A 190 3.08 16.44 -10.49
CA ILE A 190 2.81 16.58 -9.05
C ILE A 190 4.04 17.03 -8.25
N VAL A 191 5.22 16.60 -8.69
CA VAL A 191 6.46 16.87 -7.96
C VAL A 191 7.03 18.23 -8.35
N LEU A 192 6.67 18.72 -9.53
CA LEU A 192 7.07 20.03 -10.04
C LEU A 192 6.05 21.14 -9.69
N THR A 193 4.82 20.79 -9.30
CA THR A 193 3.84 21.78 -8.82
C THR A 193 4.18 22.24 -7.39
N PRO A 194 4.31 23.57 -7.16
CA PRO A 194 4.48 24.09 -5.82
C PRO A 194 3.22 23.80 -4.97
N ALA A 195 3.40 23.74 -3.64
CA ALA A 195 2.41 23.19 -2.70
C ALA A 195 1.05 23.89 -2.71
N ASP A 196 1.06 25.16 -3.09
CA ASP A 196 -0.05 26.08 -3.22
C ASP A 196 -0.91 25.86 -4.49
N GLN A 197 -0.41 25.11 -5.48
CA GLN A 197 -1.10 24.86 -6.76
C GLN A 197 -1.68 23.44 -6.87
N PHE A 198 -1.62 22.65 -5.80
CA PHE A 198 -1.91 21.21 -5.84
C PHE A 198 -3.41 20.88 -5.76
N THR A 199 -4.20 21.75 -5.15
CA THR A 199 -5.64 21.60 -4.97
C THR A 199 -6.43 21.61 -6.28
N GLU A 200 -5.91 22.25 -7.34
CA GLU A 200 -6.57 22.27 -8.66
C GLU A 200 -6.42 20.95 -9.43
N LEU A 201 -5.33 20.20 -9.23
CA LEU A 201 -5.10 18.92 -9.92
C LEU A 201 -5.92 17.76 -9.32
N ALA A 202 -6.18 17.79 -8.01
CA ALA A 202 -6.99 16.78 -7.33
C ALA A 202 -8.47 16.85 -7.72
N GLN A 203 -8.95 18.00 -8.23
CA GLN A 203 -10.33 18.19 -8.67
C GLN A 203 -10.56 17.83 -10.15
N ALA A 204 -9.50 17.67 -10.95
CA ALA A 204 -9.61 17.35 -12.38
C ALA A 204 -9.81 15.86 -12.68
N HIS A 205 -9.82 15.00 -11.64
CA HIS A 205 -9.91 13.54 -11.77
C HIS A 205 -11.11 12.91 -11.04
N TYR A 206 -12.12 13.73 -10.67
CA TYR A 206 -13.46 13.27 -10.27
C TYR A 206 -14.48 13.50 -11.39
#